data_AF-A0A0D6EJU4-F1
#
_entry.id   AF-A0A0D6EJU4-F1
#
_cell.length_a   1.000
_cell.length_b   1.000
_cell.length_c   1.000
_cell.angle_alpha   90.00
_cell.angle_beta   90.00
_cell.angle_gamma   90.00
#
_symmetry.space_group_name_H-M   'P 1'
#
loop_
_entity.id
_entity.type
_entity.pdbx_description
1 polymer ?
#
loop_
_entity_poly.entity_id
_entity_poly.type
_entity_poly.pdbx_seq_one_letter_code
_entity_poly.pdbx_strand_id
1 'polypeptide(L)'
;MSSAAAPPEDPETAPLISDDSDPFPASAMVNERPSSLTYLSRASFGGAAALVAQLGVGLAVVVLWRVLWMHPAGLFTYHPAFQSLAVLGFIEGVLLLQPIPANAATKKKGLQLHQVFQYTAFPMSECASSEMVIARLTSVPLVAVLVGAAFIIANKALHDARHFTTWHATFGILTLVLIVLQISFGALVVYSPLISVLGGEGKAKSLWKYHRFVSLSCRPSFSLLSA
;
A
#
# COMPACT_ATOMS: atom_id res chain seq x y z
N MET A 1 -12.18 -24.26 -40.15
CA MET A 1 -11.98 -24.58 -38.72
C MET A 1 -12.19 -23.29 -37.96
N SER A 2 -13.30 -23.18 -37.23
CA SER A 2 -13.69 -21.97 -36.50
C SER A 2 -12.72 -21.77 -35.34
N SER A 3 -11.95 -20.67 -35.36
CA SER A 3 -11.08 -20.28 -34.25
C SER A 3 -11.98 -19.94 -33.07
N ALA A 4 -11.95 -20.78 -32.03
CA ALA A 4 -12.67 -20.52 -30.79
C ALA A 4 -12.01 -19.33 -30.10
N ALA A 5 -12.73 -18.21 -29.99
CA ALA A 5 -12.30 -17.08 -29.19
C ALA A 5 -12.13 -17.55 -27.74
N ALA A 6 -10.97 -17.25 -27.16
CA ALA A 6 -10.70 -17.53 -25.75
C ALA A 6 -11.76 -16.83 -24.87
N PRO A 7 -12.19 -17.45 -23.76
CA PRO A 7 -13.13 -16.83 -22.85
C PRO A 7 -12.56 -15.50 -22.32
N PRO A 8 -13.41 -14.49 -22.08
CA PRO A 8 -12.94 -13.18 -21.60
C PRO A 8 -12.21 -13.36 -20.26
N GLU A 9 -10.95 -12.94 -20.20
CA GLU A 9 -10.18 -12.94 -18.95
C GLU A 9 -10.84 -12.03 -17.92
N ASP A 10 -10.99 -12.53 -16.69
CA ASP A 10 -11.45 -11.72 -15.57
C ASP A 10 -10.40 -10.64 -15.28
N PRO A 11 -10.75 -9.33 -15.37
CA PRO A 11 -9.83 -8.23 -15.09
C PRO A 11 -9.22 -8.29 -13.68
N GLU A 12 -9.83 -9.06 -12.76
CA GLU A 12 -9.30 -9.32 -11.42
C GLU A 12 -8.10 -10.28 -11.38
N THR A 13 -7.96 -11.15 -12.39
CA THR A 13 -6.88 -12.16 -12.49
C THR A 13 -5.79 -11.84 -13.49
N ALA A 14 -6.02 -10.84 -14.37
CA ALA A 14 -5.04 -10.41 -15.35
C ALA A 14 -3.71 -10.00 -14.68
N PRO A 15 -2.55 -10.50 -15.15
CA PRO A 15 -1.24 -10.18 -14.58
C PRO A 15 -0.98 -8.66 -14.53
N LEU A 16 -0.37 -8.19 -13.45
CA LEU A 16 0.13 -6.81 -13.33
C LEU A 16 1.48 -6.60 -14.04
N ILE A 17 2.14 -7.70 -14.40
CA ILE A 17 3.40 -7.75 -15.13
C ILE A 17 3.05 -8.14 -16.56
N SER A 18 3.31 -7.24 -17.51
CA SER A 18 3.16 -7.52 -18.94
C SER A 18 4.26 -8.48 -19.39
N ASP A 19 3.91 -9.46 -20.20
CA ASP A 19 4.87 -10.27 -20.94
C ASP A 19 5.47 -9.36 -22.03
N ASP A 20 6.79 -9.20 -22.08
CA ASP A 20 7.48 -8.31 -23.04
C ASP A 20 7.39 -8.81 -24.50
N SER A 21 6.64 -9.89 -24.75
CA SER A 21 6.46 -10.57 -26.03
C SER A 21 5.30 -10.04 -26.89
N ASP A 22 4.46 -9.13 -26.37
CA ASP A 22 3.37 -8.55 -27.15
C ASP A 22 3.91 -7.52 -28.18
N PRO A 23 3.66 -7.67 -29.50
CA PRO A 23 4.11 -6.75 -30.52
C PRO A 23 3.25 -5.47 -30.53
N PHE A 24 3.39 -4.62 -29.53
CA PHE A 24 2.84 -3.26 -29.54
C PHE A 24 3.92 -2.24 -29.91
N PRO A 25 3.68 -1.34 -30.87
CA PRO A 25 4.67 -0.36 -31.29
C PRO A 25 4.94 0.63 -30.15
N ALA A 26 6.20 0.68 -29.71
CA ALA A 26 6.71 1.54 -28.63
C ALA A 26 6.41 3.04 -28.81
N SER A 27 6.04 3.48 -30.02
CA SER A 27 5.69 4.86 -30.34
C SER A 27 4.30 5.29 -29.85
N ALA A 28 3.39 4.36 -29.53
CA ALA A 28 2.10 4.68 -28.90
C ALA A 28 2.21 4.86 -27.36
N MET A 29 3.30 4.38 -26.75
CA MET A 29 3.45 4.33 -25.28
C MET A 29 3.82 5.68 -24.63
N VAL A 30 4.19 6.69 -25.41
CA VAL A 30 4.65 7.99 -24.88
C VAL A 30 3.48 8.94 -24.59
N ASN A 31 2.30 8.75 -25.19
CA ASN A 31 1.19 9.71 -25.13
C ASN A 31 -0.05 9.30 -24.30
N GLU A 32 -0.09 8.08 -23.73
CA GLU A 32 -1.29 7.56 -23.03
C GLU A 32 -1.16 7.43 -21.50
N ARG A 33 -0.05 7.83 -20.88
CA ARG A 33 0.08 7.70 -19.42
C ARG A 33 -0.61 8.88 -18.73
N PRO A 34 -1.64 8.65 -17.88
CA PRO A 34 -2.25 9.75 -17.15
C PRO A 34 -1.20 10.40 -16.24
N SER A 35 -1.25 11.72 -16.13
CA SER A 35 -0.38 12.47 -15.21
C SER A 35 -0.52 11.89 -13.79
N SER A 36 0.58 11.79 -13.04
CA SER A 36 0.56 11.21 -11.69
C SER A 36 -0.45 11.91 -10.78
N LEU A 37 -0.55 13.24 -10.89
CA LEU A 37 -1.46 14.06 -10.09
C LEU A 37 -2.92 13.85 -10.50
N THR A 38 -3.20 13.78 -11.80
CA THR A 38 -4.56 13.50 -12.30
C THR A 38 -5.01 12.09 -11.91
N TYR A 39 -4.10 11.12 -11.93
CA TYR A 39 -4.42 9.77 -11.48
C TYR A 39 -4.68 9.73 -9.97
N LEU A 40 -3.80 10.34 -9.17
CA LEU A 40 -3.95 10.41 -7.72
C LEU A 40 -5.28 11.08 -7.34
N SER A 41 -5.58 12.26 -7.89
CA SER A 41 -6.83 12.96 -7.57
C SER A 41 -8.07 12.14 -7.94
N ARG A 42 -8.04 11.44 -9.08
CA ARG A 42 -9.12 10.55 -9.49
C ARG A 42 -9.25 9.34 -8.56
N ALA A 43 -8.14 8.73 -8.15
CA ALA A 43 -8.16 7.57 -7.27
C ALA A 43 -8.63 7.95 -5.85
N SER A 44 -8.15 9.09 -5.33
CA SER A 44 -8.47 9.56 -3.98
C SER A 44 -9.90 10.12 -3.87
N PHE A 45 -10.46 10.74 -4.92
CA PHE A 45 -11.75 11.44 -4.83
C PHE A 45 -12.80 11.06 -5.88
N GLY A 46 -12.46 10.25 -6.89
CA GLY A 46 -13.34 9.99 -8.04
C GLY A 46 -14.42 8.94 -7.85
N GLY A 47 -14.40 8.18 -6.73
CA GLY A 47 -15.36 7.10 -6.48
C GLY A 47 -16.02 7.19 -5.10
N ALA A 48 -17.25 6.68 -4.98
CA ALA A 48 -18.00 6.71 -3.72
C ALA A 48 -17.25 6.03 -2.56
N ALA A 49 -16.62 4.87 -2.81
CA ALA A 49 -15.82 4.17 -1.80
C ALA A 49 -14.59 5.00 -1.37
N ALA A 50 -13.93 5.68 -2.32
CA ALA A 50 -12.80 6.57 -2.02
C ALA A 50 -13.27 7.77 -1.18
N LEU A 51 -14.38 8.41 -1.54
CA LEU A 51 -14.96 9.51 -0.75
C LEU A 51 -15.33 9.07 0.67
N VAL A 52 -15.94 7.89 0.84
CA VAL A 52 -16.25 7.35 2.17
C VAL A 52 -14.97 7.13 2.99
N ALA A 53 -13.93 6.55 2.38
CA ALA A 53 -12.63 6.37 3.02
C ALA A 53 -11.98 7.72 3.40
N GLN A 54 -11.99 8.70 2.49
CA GLN A 54 -11.47 10.06 2.70
C GLN A 54 -12.18 10.78 3.84
N LEU A 55 -13.51 10.77 3.84
CA LEU A 55 -14.31 11.41 4.89
C LEU A 55 -14.10 10.72 6.24
N GLY A 56 -14.06 9.38 6.25
CA GLY A 56 -13.82 8.60 7.47
C GLY A 56 -12.45 8.88 8.07
N VAL A 57 -11.38 8.79 7.28
CA VAL A 57 -10.02 9.06 7.76
C VAL A 57 -9.82 10.53 8.09
N GLY A 58 -10.36 11.45 7.29
CA GLY A 58 -10.30 12.88 7.52
C GLY A 58 -10.98 13.28 8.83
N LEU A 59 -12.18 12.77 9.09
CA LEU A 59 -12.88 13.00 10.36
C LEU A 59 -12.09 12.43 11.54
N ALA A 60 -11.58 11.20 11.45
CA ALA A 60 -10.79 10.58 12.51
C ALA A 60 -9.54 11.41 12.85
N VAL A 61 -8.83 11.90 11.83
CA VAL A 61 -7.66 12.76 11.98
C VAL A 61 -8.05 14.10 12.61
N VAL A 62 -9.07 14.78 12.11
CA VAL A 62 -9.51 16.07 12.67
C VAL A 62 -9.89 15.93 14.14
N VAL A 63 -10.66 14.89 14.49
CA VAL A 63 -11.05 14.63 15.88
C VAL A 63 -9.84 14.37 16.76
N LEU A 64 -8.90 13.53 16.29
CA LEU A 64 -7.70 13.22 17.05
C LEU A 64 -6.84 14.45 17.27
N TRP A 65 -6.55 15.22 16.21
CA TRP A 65 -5.72 16.41 16.30
C TRP A 65 -6.37 17.50 17.15
N ARG A 66 -7.71 17.61 17.14
CA ARG A 66 -8.44 18.45 18.09
C ARG A 66 -8.17 18.02 19.54
N VAL A 67 -8.21 16.71 19.83
CA VAL A 67 -7.88 16.20 21.18
C VAL A 67 -6.43 16.54 21.55
N LEU A 68 -5.48 16.33 20.63
CA LEU A 68 -4.07 16.67 20.89
C LEU A 68 -3.86 18.16 21.17
N TRP A 69 -4.60 19.04 20.49
CA TRP A 69 -4.54 20.48 20.70
C TRP A 69 -5.10 20.92 22.06
N MET A 70 -6.10 20.22 22.58
CA MET A 70 -6.76 20.57 23.85
C MET A 70 -6.01 20.05 25.09
N HIS A 71 -4.98 19.23 24.93
CA HIS A 71 -4.22 18.65 26.02
C HIS A 71 -2.77 19.14 26.00
N PRO A 72 -2.12 19.30 27.17
CA PRO A 72 -0.72 19.68 27.22
C PRO A 72 0.14 18.64 26.49
N ALA A 73 1.04 19.12 25.62
CA ALA A 73 1.89 18.24 24.84
C ALA A 73 2.91 17.52 25.74
N GLY A 74 3.08 16.21 25.50
CA GLY A 74 4.11 15.38 26.12
C GLY A 74 4.61 14.31 25.16
N LEU A 75 5.50 13.43 25.61
CA LEU A 75 6.04 12.36 24.76
C LEU A 75 4.93 11.43 24.21
N PHE A 76 3.89 11.21 25.00
CA PHE A 76 2.71 10.47 24.55
C PHE A 76 2.03 11.11 23.35
N THR A 77 1.95 12.44 23.25
CA THR A 77 1.23 13.17 22.18
C THR A 77 1.74 12.81 20.78
N TYR A 78 3.05 12.55 20.65
CA TYR A 78 3.65 12.16 19.38
C TYR A 78 3.19 10.79 18.89
N HIS A 79 2.84 9.87 19.79
CA HIS A 79 2.34 8.54 19.41
C HIS A 79 1.08 8.63 18.53
N PRO A 80 -0.08 9.08 19.02
CA PRO A 80 -1.28 9.18 18.20
C PRO A 80 -1.10 10.13 17.00
N ALA A 81 -0.30 11.19 17.13
CA ALA A 81 -0.02 12.09 16.01
C ALA A 81 0.63 11.35 14.83
N PHE A 82 1.79 10.72 15.04
CA PHE A 82 2.48 9.98 14.00
C PHE A 82 1.72 8.73 13.53
N GLN A 83 1.00 8.06 14.42
CA GLN A 83 0.12 6.94 14.05
C GLN A 83 -0.99 7.39 13.09
N SER A 84 -1.60 8.56 13.30
CA SER A 84 -2.63 9.08 12.40
C SER A 84 -2.10 9.50 11.02
N LEU A 85 -0.90 10.09 10.97
CA LEU A 85 -0.22 10.42 9.72
C LEU A 85 0.17 9.17 8.93
N ALA A 86 0.62 8.12 9.63
CA ALA A 86 0.89 6.83 9.01
C ALA A 86 -0.38 6.23 8.40
N VAL A 87 -1.48 6.19 9.15
CA VAL A 87 -2.77 5.66 8.67
C VAL A 87 -3.25 6.42 7.43
N LEU A 88 -3.17 7.75 7.41
CA LEU A 88 -3.47 8.56 6.23
C LEU A 88 -2.66 8.11 5.01
N GLY A 89 -1.34 8.04 5.16
CA GLY A 89 -0.46 7.66 4.04
C GLY A 89 -0.68 6.21 3.57
N PHE A 90 -0.93 5.27 4.49
CA PHE A 90 -1.26 3.89 4.15
C PHE A 90 -2.58 3.80 3.36
N ILE A 91 -3.61 4.54 3.78
CA ILE A 91 -4.92 4.57 3.12
C ILE A 91 -4.81 5.19 1.72
N GLU A 92 -4.11 6.33 1.56
CA GLU A 92 -3.85 6.91 0.22
C GLU A 92 -3.15 5.91 -0.69
N GLY A 93 -2.13 5.23 -0.17
CA GLY A 93 -1.44 4.17 -0.89
C GLY A 93 -2.39 3.06 -1.38
N VAL A 94 -3.33 2.62 -0.55
CA VAL A 94 -4.31 1.59 -0.91
C VAL A 94 -5.36 2.09 -1.91
N LEU A 95 -5.85 3.32 -1.77
CA LEU A 95 -6.84 3.92 -2.67
C LEU A 95 -6.32 4.03 -4.11
N LEU A 96 -5.01 4.17 -4.32
CA LEU A 96 -4.39 4.15 -5.65
C LEU A 96 -4.60 2.85 -6.43
N LEU A 97 -5.02 1.76 -5.77
CA LEU A 97 -5.34 0.48 -6.41
C LEU A 97 -6.84 0.23 -6.52
N GLN A 98 -7.69 1.16 -6.08
CA GLN A 98 -9.15 1.00 -5.99
C GLN A 98 -9.88 2.17 -6.69
N PRO A 99 -10.79 1.93 -7.66
CA PRO A 99 -11.18 0.64 -8.24
C PRO A 99 -10.16 0.12 -9.28
N ILE A 100 -10.18 -1.19 -9.55
CA ILE A 100 -9.27 -1.83 -10.51
C ILE A 100 -9.51 -1.25 -11.92
N PRO A 101 -8.51 -0.60 -12.54
CA PRO A 101 -8.66 -0.06 -13.89
C PRO A 101 -8.76 -1.19 -14.94
N ALA A 102 -9.59 -0.98 -15.96
CA ALA A 102 -9.70 -1.91 -17.10
C ALA A 102 -8.46 -1.86 -18.03
N ASN A 103 -7.74 -0.74 -18.07
CA ASN A 103 -6.58 -0.54 -18.94
C ASN A 103 -5.27 -0.93 -18.23
N ALA A 104 -4.48 -1.81 -18.85
CA ALA A 104 -3.17 -2.28 -18.35
C ALA A 104 -2.16 -1.14 -18.07
N ALA A 105 -2.10 -0.11 -18.92
CA ALA A 105 -1.22 1.06 -18.72
C ALA A 105 -1.62 1.85 -17.46
N THR A 106 -2.91 1.99 -17.21
CA THR A 106 -3.45 2.65 -16.01
C THR A 106 -3.23 1.79 -14.76
N LYS A 107 -3.34 0.47 -14.89
CA LYS A 107 -3.06 -0.51 -13.84
C LYS A 107 -1.61 -0.45 -13.36
N LYS A 108 -0.66 -0.39 -14.32
CA LYS A 108 0.78 -0.23 -14.03
C LYS A 108 1.07 1.09 -13.32
N LYS A 109 0.40 2.18 -13.72
CA LYS A 109 0.58 3.50 -13.09
C LYS A 109 0.08 3.52 -11.64
N GLY A 110 -1.09 2.95 -11.38
CA GLY A 110 -1.63 2.82 -10.02
C GLY A 110 -0.74 1.98 -9.12
N LEU A 111 -0.21 0.86 -9.65
CA LEU A 111 0.78 0.06 -8.94
C LEU A 111 2.04 0.87 -8.62
N GLN A 112 2.62 1.58 -9.60
CA GLN A 112 3.80 2.42 -9.36
C GLN A 112 3.58 3.45 -8.25
N LEU A 113 2.43 4.11 -8.23
CA LEU A 113 2.14 5.12 -7.20
C LEU A 113 1.87 4.47 -5.84
N HIS A 114 1.17 3.33 -5.78
CA HIS A 114 1.00 2.55 -4.56
C HIS A 114 2.35 2.19 -3.95
N GLN A 115 3.28 1.69 -4.77
CA GLN A 115 4.63 1.33 -4.37
C GLN A 115 5.40 2.52 -3.81
N VAL A 116 5.22 3.71 -4.38
CA VAL A 116 5.75 4.98 -3.85
C VAL A 116 5.24 5.26 -2.45
N PHE A 117 3.93 5.17 -2.23
CA PHE A 117 3.37 5.38 -0.90
C PHE A 117 3.80 4.31 0.12
N GLN A 118 3.84 3.04 -0.30
CA GLN A 118 4.03 1.92 0.65
C GLN A 118 5.48 1.61 1.00
N TYR A 119 6.45 1.92 0.13
CA TYR A 119 7.85 1.61 0.45
C TYR A 119 8.91 2.45 -0.29
N THR A 120 8.58 3.37 -1.20
CA THR A 120 9.61 4.26 -1.80
C THR A 120 9.39 5.73 -1.48
N ALA A 121 10.10 6.26 -0.49
CA ALA A 121 10.45 7.67 -0.49
C ALA A 121 11.49 7.90 -1.58
N PHE A 122 11.07 8.61 -2.62
CA PHE A 122 11.85 9.60 -3.38
C PHE A 122 13.33 9.27 -3.70
N PRO A 123 13.66 8.89 -4.95
CA PRO A 123 14.97 9.18 -5.50
C PRO A 123 14.89 10.54 -6.22
N MET A 124 15.20 11.65 -5.53
CA MET A 124 15.88 12.77 -6.23
C MET A 124 17.30 12.82 -5.74
N SER A 125 18.12 11.90 -6.23
CA SER A 125 19.49 12.21 -6.59
C SER A 125 20.07 11.05 -7.39
N GLU A 126 20.57 11.37 -8.57
CA GLU A 126 21.44 10.53 -9.35
C GLU A 126 22.74 10.34 -8.57
N CYS A 127 22.86 9.23 -7.83
CA CYS A 127 24.10 8.54 -7.46
C CYS A 127 23.75 7.51 -6.40
N ALA A 128 23.56 6.25 -6.80
CA ALA A 128 23.34 5.17 -5.85
C ALA A 128 24.21 3.98 -6.24
N SER A 129 25.34 3.87 -5.56
CA SER A 129 26.13 2.67 -5.42
C SER A 129 25.34 1.56 -4.71
N SER A 130 25.84 0.33 -4.81
CA SER A 130 25.20 -0.93 -4.43
C SER A 130 24.85 -1.12 -2.94
N GLU A 131 25.15 -0.18 -2.06
CA GLU A 131 24.91 -0.31 -0.61
C GLU A 131 23.56 0.25 -0.14
N MET A 132 22.69 0.73 -1.03
CA MET A 132 21.48 1.49 -0.67
C MET A 132 20.13 0.78 -0.92
N VAL A 133 20.04 -0.50 -0.56
CA VAL A 133 18.72 -1.18 -0.52
C VAL A 133 17.88 -0.63 0.64
N ILE A 134 18.50 -0.30 1.78
CA ILE A 134 17.81 0.23 2.97
C ILE A 134 17.23 1.64 2.73
N ALA A 135 17.92 2.51 1.98
CA ALA A 135 17.41 3.87 1.72
C ALA A 135 16.28 3.90 0.69
N ARG A 136 16.27 2.98 -0.29
CA ARG A 136 15.20 2.83 -1.29
C ARG A 136 13.91 2.22 -0.74
N LEU A 137 13.95 1.68 0.49
CA LEU A 137 12.83 1.06 1.22
C LEU A 137 12.19 2.00 2.26
N THR A 138 12.50 3.30 2.21
CA THR A 138 12.03 4.24 3.22
C THR A 138 10.59 4.66 2.90
N SER A 139 9.55 3.98 3.38
CA SER A 139 8.19 4.52 3.29
C SER A 139 7.95 5.59 4.33
N VAL A 140 7.44 6.75 3.91
CA VAL A 140 7.01 7.83 4.84
C VAL A 140 5.98 7.31 5.86
N PRO A 141 4.93 6.55 5.47
CA PRO A 141 3.98 6.01 6.44
C PRO A 141 4.60 5.00 7.40
N LEU A 142 5.53 4.16 6.91
CA LEU A 142 6.24 3.17 7.73
C LEU A 142 7.16 3.84 8.76
N VAL A 143 7.89 4.88 8.35
CA VAL A 143 8.70 5.68 9.27
C VAL A 143 7.81 6.34 10.32
N ALA A 144 6.69 6.94 9.92
CA ALA A 144 5.76 7.56 10.85
C ALA A 144 5.21 6.56 11.89
N VAL A 145 4.76 5.37 11.48
CA VAL A 145 4.25 4.36 12.43
C VAL A 145 5.33 3.88 13.40
N LEU A 146 6.57 3.69 12.91
CA LEU A 146 7.71 3.26 13.74
C LEU A 146 8.14 4.36 14.73
N VAL A 147 8.20 5.61 14.27
CA VAL A 147 8.50 6.77 15.14
C VAL A 147 7.43 6.94 16.20
N GLY A 148 6.15 6.87 15.83
CA GLY A 148 5.04 6.92 16.78
C GLY A 148 5.08 5.77 17.80
N ALA A 149 5.46 4.55 17.37
CA ALA A 149 5.66 3.41 18.27
C ALA A 149 6.86 3.62 19.21
N ALA A 150 7.96 4.18 18.71
CA ALA A 150 9.13 4.51 19.52
C ALA A 150 8.81 5.53 20.62
N PHE A 151 8.04 6.58 20.31
CA PHE A 151 7.62 7.58 21.30
C PHE A 151 6.80 6.97 22.44
N ILE A 152 5.86 6.06 22.16
CA ILE A 152 5.08 5.41 23.24
C ILE A 152 5.93 4.44 24.06
N ILE A 153 6.86 3.73 23.43
CA ILE A 153 7.78 2.82 24.12
C ILE A 153 8.69 3.62 25.07
N ALA A 154 9.28 4.72 24.57
CA ALA A 154 10.12 5.61 25.36
C ALA A 154 9.34 6.29 26.49
N ASN A 155 8.14 6.80 26.21
CA ASN A 155 7.27 7.38 27.23
C ASN A 155 6.98 6.38 28.34
N LYS A 156 6.68 5.13 28.01
CA LYS A 156 6.43 4.09 29.02
C LYS A 156 7.68 3.70 29.80
N ALA A 157 8.83 3.59 29.13
CA ALA A 157 10.09 3.29 29.79
C ALA A 157 10.47 4.37 30.82
N LEU A 158 10.27 5.65 30.51
CA LEU A 158 10.54 6.78 31.42
C LEU A 158 9.62 6.83 32.65
N HIS A 159 8.47 6.15 32.61
CA HIS A 159 7.50 6.12 33.70
C HIS A 159 7.39 4.72 34.32
N ASP A 160 8.36 3.82 34.08
CA ASP A 160 8.38 2.44 34.58
C ASP A 160 7.06 1.66 34.31
N ALA A 161 6.39 1.99 33.21
CA ALA A 161 5.10 1.43 32.88
C ALA A 161 5.25 0.16 32.03
N ARG A 162 4.44 -0.86 32.32
CA ARG A 162 4.44 -2.12 31.57
C ARG A 162 4.02 -1.91 30.10
N HIS A 163 4.69 -2.60 29.19
CA HIS A 163 4.39 -2.60 27.75
C HIS A 163 3.38 -3.70 27.39
N PHE A 164 2.61 -3.47 26.32
CA PHE A 164 1.70 -4.45 25.72
C PHE A 164 0.64 -5.09 26.64
N THR A 165 0.18 -4.36 27.66
CA THR A 165 -0.78 -4.88 28.65
C THR A 165 -2.25 -4.69 28.29
N THR A 166 -2.56 -3.82 27.32
CA THR A 166 -3.93 -3.50 26.91
C THR A 166 -4.25 -4.09 25.56
N TRP A 167 -5.53 -4.34 25.29
CA TRP A 167 -6.02 -4.77 23.97
C TRP A 167 -5.51 -3.87 22.84
N HIS A 168 -5.56 -2.55 23.03
CA HIS A 168 -5.03 -1.60 22.06
C HIS A 168 -3.53 -1.82 21.77
N ALA A 169 -2.72 -2.03 22.80
CA ALA A 169 -1.28 -2.25 22.62
C ALA A 169 -0.97 -3.60 21.95
N THR A 170 -1.74 -4.65 22.28
CA THR A 170 -1.61 -5.98 21.65
C THR A 170 -2.03 -5.97 20.19
N PHE A 171 -3.19 -5.38 19.86
CA PHE A 171 -3.62 -5.21 18.48
C PHE A 171 -2.68 -4.28 17.71
N GLY A 172 -2.18 -3.21 18.33
CA GLY A 172 -1.24 -2.28 17.71
C GLY A 172 0.06 -2.95 17.28
N ILE A 173 0.69 -3.76 18.16
CA ILE A 173 1.92 -4.48 17.78
C ILE A 173 1.66 -5.57 16.74
N LEU A 174 0.53 -6.28 16.84
CA LEU A 174 0.13 -7.26 15.84
C LEU A 174 -0.05 -6.59 14.46
N THR A 175 -0.76 -5.45 14.40
CA THR A 175 -0.94 -4.68 13.18
C THR A 175 0.39 -4.18 12.61
N LEU A 176 1.31 -3.70 13.46
CA LEU A 176 2.64 -3.27 13.00
C LEU A 176 3.42 -4.43 12.37
N VAL A 177 3.41 -5.61 13.00
CA VAL A 177 4.05 -6.82 12.45
C VAL A 177 3.41 -7.18 11.10
N LEU A 178 2.08 -7.17 11.00
CA LEU A 178 1.38 -7.46 9.75
C LEU A 178 1.71 -6.45 8.65
N ILE A 179 1.79 -5.15 8.97
CA ILE A 179 2.17 -4.10 8.00
C ILE A 179 3.58 -4.35 7.47
N VAL A 180 4.55 -4.62 8.36
CA VAL A 180 5.93 -4.90 7.94
C VAL A 180 5.99 -6.13 7.04
N LEU A 181 5.35 -7.23 7.44
CA LEU A 181 5.28 -8.45 6.63
C LEU A 181 4.62 -8.20 5.26
N GLN A 182 3.56 -7.39 5.24
CA GLN A 182 2.82 -7.08 4.03
C GLN A 182 3.64 -6.23 3.04
N ILE A 183 4.33 -5.21 3.54
CA ILE A 183 5.22 -4.37 2.73
C ILE A 183 6.41 -5.18 2.24
N SER A 184 7.04 -5.98 3.11
CA SER A 184 8.16 -6.85 2.74
C SER A 184 7.76 -7.87 1.69
N PHE A 185 6.61 -8.54 1.84
CA PHE A 185 6.11 -9.48 0.84
C PHE A 185 5.82 -8.79 -0.49
N GLY A 186 5.16 -7.62 -0.49
CA GLY A 186 4.88 -6.86 -1.71
C GLY A 186 6.16 -6.42 -2.42
N ALA A 187 7.15 -5.90 -1.69
CA ALA A 187 8.44 -5.51 -2.24
C ALA A 187 9.21 -6.72 -2.78
N LEU A 188 9.16 -7.86 -2.09
CA LEU A 188 9.83 -9.10 -2.49
C LEU A 188 9.24 -9.66 -3.80
N VAL A 189 7.93 -9.65 -3.98
CA VAL A 189 7.31 -10.11 -5.23
C VAL A 189 7.60 -9.15 -6.40
N VAL A 190 7.71 -7.85 -6.14
CA VAL A 190 7.92 -6.82 -7.19
C VAL A 190 9.37 -6.69 -7.63
N TYR A 191 10.33 -6.62 -6.69
CA TYR A 191 11.73 -6.29 -6.99
C TYR A 191 12.66 -7.49 -7.02
N SER A 192 12.21 -8.64 -6.53
CA SER A 192 13.15 -9.74 -6.32
C SER A 192 13.26 -10.67 -7.52
N PRO A 193 14.46 -11.22 -7.75
CA PRO A 193 14.65 -12.50 -8.41
C PRO A 193 13.99 -13.69 -7.68
N LEU A 194 13.17 -13.49 -6.64
CA LEU A 194 12.43 -14.57 -5.96
C LEU A 194 11.44 -15.29 -6.86
N ILE A 195 11.03 -14.72 -7.99
CA ILE A 195 10.34 -15.49 -9.05
C ILE A 195 11.21 -16.69 -9.48
N SER A 196 12.54 -16.51 -9.57
CA SER A 196 13.48 -17.60 -9.86
C SER A 196 13.64 -18.60 -8.69
N VAL A 197 13.50 -18.15 -7.45
CA VAL A 197 13.64 -19.00 -6.23
C VAL A 197 12.34 -19.74 -5.87
N LEU A 198 11.18 -19.10 -6.09
CA LEU A 198 9.85 -19.65 -5.83
C LEU A 198 9.39 -20.62 -6.94
N GLY A 199 10.17 -20.78 -8.01
CA GLY A 199 9.88 -21.74 -9.08
C GLY A 199 8.97 -21.20 -10.19
N GLY A 200 9.10 -19.91 -10.53
CA GLY A 200 8.47 -19.28 -11.69
C GLY A 200 7.29 -18.36 -11.36
N GLU A 201 6.82 -17.63 -12.39
CA GLU A 201 5.76 -16.62 -12.26
C GLU A 201 4.44 -17.19 -11.74
N GLY A 202 4.12 -18.44 -12.06
CA GLY A 202 2.85 -19.07 -11.68
C GLY A 202 2.68 -19.18 -10.16
N LYS A 203 3.75 -19.54 -9.43
CA LYS A 203 3.71 -19.62 -7.96
C LYS A 203 3.66 -18.24 -7.31
N ALA A 204 4.39 -17.26 -7.85
CA ALA A 204 4.32 -15.88 -7.38
C ALA A 204 2.90 -15.29 -7.55
N LYS A 205 2.25 -15.53 -8.70
CA LYS A 205 0.85 -15.15 -8.96
C LYS A 205 -0.11 -15.81 -7.96
N SER A 206 0.10 -17.09 -7.64
CA SER A 206 -0.74 -17.81 -6.67
C SER A 206 -0.64 -17.27 -5.23
N LEU A 207 0.50 -16.70 -4.85
CA LEU A 207 0.72 -16.11 -3.52
C LEU A 207 0.20 -14.67 -3.44
N TRP A 208 0.14 -13.95 -4.56
CA TRP A 208 -0.35 -12.57 -4.64
C TRP A 208 -1.78 -12.39 -4.11
N LYS A 209 -2.62 -13.44 -4.19
CA LYS A 209 -3.97 -13.43 -3.62
C LYS A 209 -3.99 -13.16 -2.11
N TYR A 210 -2.99 -13.65 -1.37
CA TYR A 210 -2.91 -13.47 0.08
C TYR A 210 -2.48 -12.06 0.45
N HIS A 211 -1.60 -11.45 -0.34
CA HIS A 211 -1.26 -10.03 -0.22
C HIS A 211 -2.52 -9.18 -0.39
N ARG A 212 -3.35 -9.45 -1.40
CA ARG A 212 -4.61 -8.72 -1.56
C ARG A 212 -5.59 -8.95 -0.39
N PHE A 213 -5.73 -10.18 0.08
CA PHE A 213 -6.68 -10.53 1.16
C PHE A 213 -6.34 -9.85 2.50
N VAL A 214 -5.06 -9.86 2.89
CA VAL A 214 -4.59 -9.22 4.13
C VAL A 214 -4.88 -7.71 4.13
N SER A 215 -4.80 -7.06 2.97
CA SER A 215 -5.13 -5.63 2.82
C SER A 215 -6.63 -5.35 2.64
N LEU A 216 -7.47 -6.36 2.37
CA LEU A 216 -8.85 -6.18 1.92
C LEU A 216 -9.76 -7.30 2.49
N SER A 217 -10.19 -7.14 3.74
CA SER A 217 -11.30 -7.91 4.32
C SER A 217 -12.67 -7.24 4.20
N CYS A 218 -12.79 -6.13 3.47
CA CYS A 218 -14.08 -5.46 3.24
C CYS A 218 -14.35 -5.25 1.75
N ARG A 219 -14.61 -6.35 1.04
CA ARG A 219 -15.43 -6.33 -0.17
C ARG A 219 -16.43 -7.47 -0.02
N PRO A 220 -17.76 -7.22 -0.13
CA PRO A 220 -18.73 -8.28 0.01
C PRO A 220 -18.41 -9.34 -1.05
N SER A 221 -18.28 -10.57 -0.57
CA SER A 221 -18.13 -11.76 -1.41
C SER A 221 -19.35 -11.85 -2.32
N PHE A 222 -19.23 -11.35 -3.54
CA PHE A 222 -20.25 -11.54 -4.57
C PHE A 222 -19.58 -12.10 -5.83
N SER A 223 -18.84 -13.22 -5.67
CA SER A 223 -18.58 -14.19 -6.74
C SER A 223 -17.89 -15.46 -6.20
N LEU A 224 -18.46 -16.09 -5.17
CA LEU A 224 -18.11 -17.47 -4.78
C LEU A 224 -19.23 -18.47 -5.13
N LEU A 225 -20.04 -18.12 -6.13
CA LEU A 225 -21.06 -18.99 -6.72
C LEU A 225 -21.06 -18.81 -8.24
N SER A 226 -20.05 -19.35 -8.90
CA SER A 226 -20.23 -20.01 -10.20
C SER A 226 -19.13 -21.05 -10.33
N ALA A 227 -19.53 -22.29 -10.06
CA ALA A 227 -18.86 -23.49 -10.52
C ALA A 227 -18.94 -23.57 -12.05
#